data_AF-A0A8T0MC22-F1
#
_entry.id   AF-A0A8T0MC22-F1
#
_cell.length_a   1.000
_cell.length_b   1.000
_cell.length_c   1.000
_cell.angle_alpha   90.00
_cell.angle_beta   90.00
_cell.angle_gamma   90.00
#
_symmetry.space_group_name_H-M   'P 1'
#
loop_
_entity.id
_entity.type
_entity.pdbx_description
1 polymer ?
#
loop_
_entity_poly.entity_id
_entity_poly.type
_entity_poly.pdbx_seq_one_letter_code
_entity_poly.pdbx_strand_id
1 'polypeptide(L)'
;MTSAAAKVAVIGGGISGAVCASLLAGRGVAVTLFDSGRGAGGRMAQRREVMEDGTELRFDHGAPYFTVTNDEVAQVVGGWEARGIVAEWKAMFACFDRATGKFTDFEKEGSTKKYVGVPGMNSICKSLCSEDGVVAKFGVTVGKMDWLQDRSSWSLASLDGKDLGNFDYVVATDKNVGSPRFSGLTGRPPPLDLSLFPRLSVMVQDIPVRPCFALMVAFSEPLAMVPVHGFSFNNSDSLSWAFCDSSKPGRACVPPNRQSWVLHSTAEYASKVINHIGPRKPSVDALAKVAEELFREFQATGLSIPQPIFMKAHRCHCYRWR
;
A
#
# COMPACT_ATOMS: atom_id res chain seq x y z
N MET A 1 11.22 3.06 42.81
CA MET A 1 11.73 2.31 41.64
C MET A 1 10.80 2.61 40.48
N THR A 2 11.24 3.36 39.48
CA THR A 2 10.47 3.53 38.24
C THR A 2 10.44 2.18 37.54
N SER A 3 9.26 1.58 37.42
CA SER A 3 9.05 0.39 36.58
C SER A 3 9.71 0.65 35.23
N ALA A 4 10.59 -0.25 34.77
CA ALA A 4 11.16 -0.14 33.44
C ALA A 4 10.00 -0.06 32.43
N ALA A 5 10.10 0.85 31.46
CA ALA A 5 9.08 1.00 30.43
C ALA A 5 8.91 -0.33 29.68
N ALA A 6 7.66 -0.79 29.53
CA ALA A 6 7.35 -2.00 28.79
C ALA A 6 7.89 -1.91 27.35
N LYS A 7 8.46 -3.00 26.86
CA LYS A 7 9.01 -3.14 25.51
C LYS A 7 8.01 -3.81 24.59
N VAL A 8 7.64 -3.13 23.51
CA VAL A 8 6.68 -3.64 22.54
C VAL A 8 7.31 -3.74 21.16
N ALA A 9 7.21 -4.92 20.56
CA ALA A 9 7.52 -5.10 19.15
C ALA A 9 6.26 -4.95 18.30
N VAL A 10 6.30 -4.08 17.29
CA VAL A 10 5.23 -3.93 16.29
C VAL A 10 5.70 -4.53 14.97
N ILE A 11 4.94 -5.50 14.44
CA ILE A 11 5.28 -6.21 13.20
C ILE A 11 4.45 -5.62 12.06
N GLY A 12 5.11 -4.86 11.19
CA GLY A 12 4.53 -4.16 10.04
C GLY A 12 4.61 -2.63 10.17
N GLY A 13 5.17 -1.98 9.15
CA GLY A 13 5.32 -0.54 8.96
C GLY A 13 4.28 0.06 8.02
N GLY A 14 3.14 -0.61 7.85
CA GLY A 14 1.93 -0.03 7.26
C GLY A 14 1.20 0.88 8.26
N ILE A 15 0.10 1.50 7.83
CA ILE A 15 -0.62 2.50 8.64
C ILE A 15 -1.05 1.97 10.02
N SER A 16 -1.55 0.73 10.10
CA SER A 16 -1.97 0.13 11.37
C SER A 16 -0.82 0.01 12.37
N GLY A 17 0.35 -0.45 11.92
CA GLY A 17 1.54 -0.55 12.76
C GLY A 17 2.16 0.81 13.09
N ALA A 18 2.18 1.73 12.13
CA ALA A 18 2.72 3.07 12.34
C ALA A 18 1.88 3.87 13.36
N VAL A 19 0.54 3.82 13.27
CA VAL A 19 -0.36 4.43 14.26
C VAL A 19 -0.20 3.75 15.62
N CYS A 20 -0.19 2.41 15.67
CA CYS A 20 0.01 1.68 16.92
C CYS A 20 1.33 2.07 17.61
N ALA A 21 2.43 2.10 16.86
CA ALA A 21 3.74 2.44 17.38
C ALA A 21 3.78 3.89 17.91
N SER A 22 3.28 4.85 17.13
CA SER A 22 3.22 6.26 17.51
C SER A 22 2.38 6.47 18.78
N LEU A 23 1.20 5.84 18.88
CA LEU A 23 0.31 5.95 20.04
C LEU A 23 0.87 5.30 21.30
N LEU A 24 1.62 4.21 21.18
CA LEU A 24 2.30 3.57 22.30
C LEU A 24 3.50 4.41 22.76
N ALA A 25 4.33 4.88 21.82
CA ALA A 25 5.48 5.72 22.11
C ALA A 25 5.08 7.04 22.79
N GLY A 26 4.01 7.69 22.32
CA GLY A 26 3.45 8.89 22.95
C GLY A 26 2.93 8.69 24.38
N ARG A 27 2.79 7.43 24.83
CA ARG A 27 2.46 7.06 26.22
C ARG A 27 3.68 6.57 27.03
N GLY A 28 4.89 6.74 26.50
CA GLY A 28 6.14 6.36 27.17
C GLY A 28 6.51 4.87 27.07
N VAL A 29 5.85 4.11 26.18
CA VAL A 29 6.18 2.69 25.93
C VAL A 29 7.40 2.62 25.00
N ALA A 30 8.34 1.73 25.29
CA ALA A 30 9.51 1.52 24.43
C ALA A 30 9.12 0.66 23.22
N VAL A 31 8.93 1.28 22.05
CA VAL A 31 8.45 0.58 20.85
C VAL A 31 9.57 0.34 19.85
N THR A 32 9.69 -0.90 19.36
CA THR A 32 10.46 -1.22 18.15
C THR A 32 9.53 -1.74 17.07
N LEU A 33 9.50 -1.06 15.92
CA LEU A 33 8.72 -1.45 14.76
C LEU A 33 9.63 -2.18 13.76
N PHE A 34 9.20 -3.33 13.25
CA PHE A 34 9.90 -4.10 12.23
C PHE A 34 9.07 -4.18 10.95
N ASP A 35 9.68 -3.94 9.79
CA ASP A 35 9.03 -4.13 8.50
C ASP A 35 9.99 -4.73 7.46
N SER A 36 9.47 -5.67 6.67
CA SER A 36 10.21 -6.36 5.59
C SER A 36 10.54 -5.43 4.41
N GLY A 37 9.73 -4.41 4.17
CA GLY A 37 9.95 -3.39 3.17
C GLY A 37 11.11 -2.48 3.54
N ARG A 38 11.75 -1.88 2.53
CA ARG A 38 12.88 -0.96 2.72
C ARG A 38 12.50 0.42 3.30
N GLY A 39 11.24 0.62 3.65
CA GLY A 39 10.72 1.86 4.21
C GLY A 39 9.25 1.73 4.58
N ALA A 40 8.74 2.71 5.32
CA ALA A 40 7.36 2.72 5.78
C ALA A 40 6.35 2.85 4.62
N GLY A 41 5.14 2.34 4.84
CA GLY A 41 4.00 2.50 3.95
C GLY A 41 3.16 1.24 3.81
N GLY A 42 3.78 0.07 3.68
CA GLY A 42 3.04 -1.16 3.32
C GLY A 42 2.22 -0.92 2.04
N ARG A 43 0.90 -1.06 2.12
CA ARG A 43 -0.03 -0.80 1.00
C ARG A 43 -0.22 0.70 0.69
N MET A 44 0.31 1.59 1.51
CA MET A 44 0.43 3.03 1.25
C MET A 44 1.81 3.39 0.69
N ALA A 45 2.65 2.41 0.35
CA ALA A 45 3.98 2.66 -0.19
C ALA A 45 3.93 3.43 -1.52
N GLN A 46 4.86 4.36 -1.68
CA GLN A 46 5.10 5.04 -2.95
C GLN A 46 6.27 4.35 -3.68
N ARG A 47 6.06 3.98 -4.94
CA ARG A 47 7.09 3.42 -5.80
C ARG A 47 7.93 4.55 -6.36
N ARG A 48 9.26 4.37 -6.38
CA ARG A 48 10.21 5.26 -7.06
C ARG A 48 10.81 4.49 -8.23
N GLU A 49 10.85 5.13 -9.39
CA GLU A 49 11.48 4.61 -10.60
C GLU A 49 12.29 5.74 -11.22
N VAL A 50 13.40 5.39 -11.89
CA VAL A 50 14.31 6.35 -12.51
C VAL A 50 14.39 5.97 -13.99
N MET A 51 14.09 6.93 -14.86
CA MET A 51 14.18 6.77 -16.31
C MET A 51 15.64 6.85 -16.78
N GLU A 52 15.92 6.45 -18.02
CA GLU A 52 17.27 6.45 -18.59
C GLU A 52 17.91 7.85 -18.63
N ASP A 53 17.10 8.89 -18.77
CA ASP A 53 17.51 10.30 -18.74
C ASP A 53 17.75 10.84 -17.32
N GLY A 54 17.63 9.99 -16.28
CA GLY A 54 17.79 10.36 -14.87
C GLY A 54 16.53 10.93 -14.23
N THR A 55 15.43 11.07 -14.97
CA THR A 55 14.18 11.61 -14.44
C THR A 55 13.58 10.68 -13.38
N GLU A 56 13.31 11.20 -12.19
CA GLU A 56 12.59 10.46 -11.14
C GLU A 56 11.06 10.46 -11.38
N LEU A 57 10.47 9.27 -11.27
CA LEU A 57 9.03 9.03 -11.24
C LEU A 57 8.61 8.47 -9.88
N ARG A 58 7.44 8.89 -9.42
CA ARG A 58 6.86 8.50 -8.14
C ARG A 58 5.41 8.11 -8.33
N PHE A 59 5.04 6.94 -7.82
CA PHE A 59 3.68 6.39 -7.97
C PHE A 59 3.11 5.90 -6.64
N ASP A 60 1.96 6.41 -6.23
CA ASP A 60 1.16 5.81 -5.16
C ASP A 60 0.40 4.58 -5.70
N HIS A 61 1.15 3.52 -6.01
CA HIS A 61 0.65 2.30 -6.67
C HIS A 61 -0.34 1.47 -5.83
N GLY A 62 -0.33 1.65 -4.51
CA GLY A 62 -1.20 0.95 -3.57
C GLY A 62 -2.50 1.72 -3.30
N ALA A 63 -2.59 2.34 -2.12
CA ALA A 63 -3.72 3.19 -1.74
C ALA A 63 -3.72 4.50 -2.56
N PRO A 64 -4.73 4.77 -3.41
CA PRO A 64 -4.74 5.98 -4.22
C PRO A 64 -5.11 7.22 -3.39
N TYR A 65 -6.09 7.08 -2.49
CA TYR A 65 -6.56 8.06 -1.52
C TYR A 65 -7.28 7.32 -0.38
N PHE A 66 -7.69 8.05 0.65
CA PHE A 66 -8.63 7.56 1.65
C PHE A 66 -9.69 8.61 1.97
N THR A 67 -10.87 8.16 2.39
CA THR A 67 -11.94 9.02 2.91
C THR A 67 -12.07 8.80 4.41
N VAL A 68 -12.70 9.74 5.11
CA VAL A 68 -12.92 9.65 6.55
C VAL A 68 -14.40 9.83 6.83
N THR A 69 -15.00 8.86 7.50
CA THR A 69 -16.42 8.86 7.89
C THR A 69 -16.63 8.74 9.40
N ASN A 70 -15.58 8.44 10.15
CA ASN A 70 -15.61 8.32 11.61
C ASN A 70 -14.97 9.57 12.24
N ASP A 71 -15.65 10.15 13.23
CA ASP A 71 -15.24 11.42 13.85
C ASP A 71 -13.91 11.33 14.61
N GLU A 72 -13.64 10.22 15.30
CA GLU A 72 -12.36 10.01 15.99
C GLU A 72 -11.20 9.95 14.99
N VAL A 73 -11.41 9.27 13.86
CA VAL A 73 -10.44 9.24 12.76
C VAL A 73 -10.30 10.62 12.11
N ALA A 74 -11.38 11.39 12.01
CA ALA A 74 -11.36 12.74 11.45
C ALA A 74 -10.51 13.69 12.29
N GLN A 75 -10.55 13.58 13.62
CA GLN A 75 -9.67 14.35 14.51
C GLN A 75 -8.20 14.01 14.30
N VAL A 76 -7.87 12.72 14.18
CA VAL A 76 -6.49 12.28 13.91
C VAL A 76 -6.00 12.81 12.57
N VAL A 77 -6.82 12.69 11.52
CA VAL A 77 -6.50 13.17 10.17
C VAL A 77 -6.40 14.70 10.12
N GLY A 78 -7.23 15.43 10.85
CA GLY A 78 -7.13 16.88 11.01
C GLY A 78 -5.81 17.30 11.65
N GLY A 79 -5.33 16.54 12.66
CA GLY A 79 -3.99 16.71 13.21
C GLY A 79 -2.88 16.47 12.19
N TRP A 80 -3.02 15.47 11.31
CA TRP A 80 -2.07 15.24 10.23
C TRP A 80 -2.11 16.35 9.16
N GLU A 81 -3.29 16.87 8.85
CA GLU A 81 -3.48 17.96 7.88
C GLU A 81 -2.84 19.26 8.38
N ALA A 82 -3.04 19.61 9.66
CA ALA A 82 -2.41 20.77 10.28
C ALA A 82 -0.88 20.70 10.28
N ARG A 83 -0.30 19.49 10.29
CA ARG A 83 1.16 19.26 10.15
C ARG A 83 1.64 19.14 8.70
N GLY A 84 0.75 19.27 7.71
CA GLY A 84 1.08 19.12 6.29
C GLY A 84 1.42 17.70 5.85
N ILE A 85 1.09 16.68 6.66
CA ILE A 85 1.37 15.27 6.35
C ILE A 85 0.36 14.72 5.36
N VAL A 86 -0.87 15.23 5.40
CA VAL A 86 -1.95 14.93 4.45
C VAL A 86 -2.52 16.22 3.91
N ALA A 87 -3.15 16.13 2.74
CA ALA A 87 -3.95 17.19 2.17
C ALA A 87 -5.16 16.60 1.45
N GLU A 88 -6.22 17.40 1.32
CA GLU A 88 -7.33 17.08 0.43
C GLU A 88 -6.85 17.06 -1.03
N TRP A 89 -7.11 15.95 -1.72
CA TRP A 89 -6.98 15.83 -3.15
C TRP A 89 -8.26 16.35 -3.82
N LYS A 90 -8.19 17.61 -4.21
CA LYS A 90 -9.18 18.34 -4.99
C LYS A 90 -9.25 17.80 -6.42
N ALA A 91 -10.04 16.74 -6.60
CA ALA A 91 -10.11 15.98 -7.84
C ALA A 91 -11.56 15.69 -8.23
N MET A 92 -11.80 15.71 -9.55
CA MET A 92 -13.03 15.25 -10.18
C MET A 92 -12.93 13.76 -10.49
N PHE A 93 -14.00 13.02 -10.23
CA PHE A 93 -14.11 11.59 -10.52
C PHE A 93 -15.30 11.30 -11.43
N ALA A 94 -15.28 10.16 -12.12
CA ALA A 94 -16.39 9.68 -12.92
C ALA A 94 -16.40 8.15 -13.00
N CYS A 95 -17.41 7.58 -13.64
CA CYS A 95 -17.41 6.22 -14.15
C CYS A 95 -17.19 6.23 -15.66
N PHE A 96 -16.35 5.34 -16.18
CA PHE A 96 -16.18 5.14 -17.62
C PHE A 96 -16.80 3.80 -18.04
N ASP A 97 -17.83 3.85 -18.88
CA ASP A 97 -18.46 2.65 -19.42
C ASP A 97 -17.74 2.19 -20.69
N ARG A 98 -17.11 1.02 -20.62
CA ARG A 98 -16.37 0.43 -21.75
C ARG A 98 -17.25 0.06 -22.93
N ALA A 99 -18.52 -0.30 -22.70
CA ALA A 99 -19.43 -0.72 -23.76
C ALA A 99 -19.88 0.47 -24.61
N THR A 100 -20.10 1.63 -23.98
CA THR A 100 -20.57 2.84 -24.67
C THR A 100 -19.46 3.83 -25.02
N GLY A 101 -18.29 3.72 -24.38
CA GLY A 101 -17.16 4.63 -24.57
C GLY A 101 -17.39 6.01 -23.96
N LYS A 102 -18.24 6.11 -22.93
CA LYS A 102 -18.66 7.39 -22.33
C LYS A 102 -18.38 7.46 -20.84
N PHE A 103 -18.14 8.67 -20.36
CA PHE A 103 -18.11 8.98 -18.94
C PHE A 103 -19.52 9.28 -18.40
N THR A 104 -19.83 8.72 -17.24
CA THR A 104 -21.07 8.93 -16.46
C THR A 104 -20.73 9.22 -14.99
N ASP A 105 -21.74 9.52 -14.18
CA ASP A 105 -21.61 9.60 -12.71
C ASP A 105 -20.50 10.53 -12.22
N PHE A 106 -20.43 11.72 -12.81
CA PHE A 106 -19.43 12.73 -12.45
C PHE A 106 -19.59 13.18 -10.99
N GLU A 107 -18.56 12.89 -10.19
CA GLU A 107 -18.40 13.41 -8.85
C GLU A 107 -17.55 14.69 -8.92
N LYS A 108 -18.18 15.82 -8.59
CA LYS A 108 -17.51 17.12 -8.56
C LYS A 108 -16.51 17.21 -7.41
N GLU A 109 -15.52 18.08 -7.58
CA GLU A 109 -14.60 18.43 -6.50
C GLU A 109 -15.37 18.88 -5.24
N GLY A 110 -14.97 18.36 -4.07
CA GLY A 110 -15.52 18.75 -2.77
C GLY A 110 -16.78 18.02 -2.31
N SER A 111 -17.34 17.08 -3.08
CA SER A 111 -18.49 16.25 -2.66
C SER A 111 -18.14 15.32 -1.49
N THR A 112 -16.99 14.66 -1.58
CA THR A 112 -16.41 13.81 -0.53
C THR A 112 -14.93 14.13 -0.42
N LYS A 113 -14.47 14.53 0.77
CA LYS A 113 -13.05 14.79 1.00
C LYS A 113 -12.24 13.50 0.81
N LYS A 114 -11.33 13.53 -0.16
CA LYS A 114 -10.37 12.46 -0.46
C LYS A 114 -9.01 12.94 0.01
N TYR A 115 -8.40 12.26 0.96
CA TYR A 115 -7.10 12.63 1.50
C TYR A 115 -5.98 11.82 0.87
N VAL A 116 -4.83 12.47 0.71
CA VAL A 116 -3.58 11.83 0.30
C VAL A 116 -2.43 12.31 1.18
N GLY A 117 -1.47 11.43 1.48
CA GLY A 117 -0.23 11.84 2.16
C GLY A 117 0.60 12.77 1.27
N VAL A 118 1.35 13.72 1.83
CA VAL A 118 2.17 14.70 1.09
C VAL A 118 3.65 14.58 1.52
N PRO A 119 4.62 14.52 0.58
CA PRO A 119 4.49 14.57 -0.89
C PRO A 119 4.11 13.23 -1.54
N GLY A 120 3.89 12.18 -0.73
CA GLY A 120 3.57 10.83 -1.19
C GLY A 120 2.66 10.13 -0.20
N MET A 121 1.89 9.12 -0.63
CA MET A 121 0.94 8.43 0.27
C MET A 121 1.65 7.80 1.48
N ASN A 122 2.90 7.36 1.31
CA ASN A 122 3.70 6.79 2.39
C ASN A 122 4.21 7.80 3.42
N SER A 123 4.03 9.10 3.19
CA SER A 123 4.52 10.16 4.09
C SER A 123 3.83 10.10 5.45
N ILE A 124 2.57 9.63 5.48
CA ILE A 124 1.81 9.38 6.72
C ILE A 124 2.55 8.35 7.59
N CYS A 125 2.79 7.16 7.04
CA CYS A 125 3.49 6.10 7.79
C CYS A 125 4.93 6.51 8.13
N LYS A 126 5.63 7.23 7.25
CA LYS A 126 6.98 7.73 7.54
C LYS A 126 7.00 8.67 8.73
N SER A 127 6.10 9.66 8.75
CA SER A 127 6.02 10.63 9.85
C SER A 127 5.75 9.90 11.17
N LEU A 128 4.80 8.98 11.19
CA LEU A 128 4.43 8.23 12.39
C LEU A 128 5.54 7.30 12.89
N CYS A 129 6.27 6.66 11.97
CA CYS A 129 7.42 5.83 12.32
C CYS A 129 8.66 6.63 12.77
N SER A 130 8.64 7.95 12.63
CA SER A 130 9.71 8.87 13.03
C SER A 130 9.34 9.74 14.23
N GLU A 131 8.17 9.51 14.84
CA GLU A 131 7.79 10.15 16.10
C GLU A 131 8.73 9.71 17.24
N ASP A 132 8.94 10.60 18.20
CA ASP A 132 9.81 10.34 19.34
C ASP A 132 9.38 9.07 20.09
N GLY A 133 10.36 8.24 20.43
CA GLY A 133 10.13 6.96 21.12
C GLY A 133 9.84 5.76 20.20
N VAL A 134 9.71 5.96 18.88
CA VAL A 134 9.58 4.87 17.91
C VAL A 134 10.94 4.50 17.32
N VAL A 135 11.39 3.25 17.53
CA VAL A 135 12.56 2.70 16.84
C VAL A 135 12.10 1.86 15.65
N ALA A 136 12.09 2.43 14.44
CA ALA A 136 11.69 1.72 13.23
C ALA A 136 12.88 1.04 12.51
N LYS A 137 12.75 -0.27 12.25
CA LYS A 137 13.73 -1.11 11.55
C LYS A 137 13.12 -1.66 10.25
N PHE A 138 13.54 -1.08 9.14
CA PHE A 138 13.12 -1.47 7.78
C PHE A 138 14.08 -2.47 7.14
N GLY A 139 13.60 -3.22 6.15
CA GLY A 139 14.36 -4.30 5.51
C GLY A 139 14.58 -5.51 6.42
N VAL A 140 13.82 -5.60 7.52
CA VAL A 140 13.92 -6.67 8.51
C VAL A 140 12.64 -7.47 8.47
N THR A 141 12.70 -8.64 7.83
CA THR A 141 11.60 -9.61 7.90
C THR A 141 11.74 -10.38 9.20
N VAL A 142 10.77 -10.27 10.10
CA VAL A 142 10.68 -11.14 11.28
C VAL A 142 10.31 -12.54 10.80
N GLY A 143 11.15 -13.52 11.15
CA GLY A 143 11.05 -14.91 10.69
C GLY A 143 10.58 -15.87 11.77
N LYS A 144 10.74 -15.51 13.05
CA LYS A 144 10.33 -16.34 14.19
C LYS A 144 9.92 -15.48 15.37
N MET A 145 8.87 -15.89 16.07
CA MET A 145 8.38 -15.26 17.30
C MET A 145 8.05 -16.35 18.33
N ASP A 146 8.89 -16.47 19.36
CA ASP A 146 8.72 -17.48 20.41
C ASP A 146 8.42 -16.83 21.75
N TRP A 147 7.47 -17.39 22.49
CA TRP A 147 7.26 -17.01 23.89
C TRP A 147 8.25 -17.77 24.79
N LEU A 148 9.10 -17.03 25.51
CA LEU A 148 10.03 -17.58 26.48
C LEU A 148 9.39 -17.56 27.86
N GLN A 149 8.96 -18.72 28.35
CA GLN A 149 8.21 -18.85 29.60
C GLN A 149 9.04 -18.49 30.83
N ASP A 150 10.36 -18.77 30.82
CA ASP A 150 11.30 -18.45 31.89
C ASP A 150 11.51 -16.94 32.07
N ARG A 151 11.44 -16.18 30.97
CA ARG A 151 11.63 -14.72 30.95
C ARG A 151 10.34 -13.93 30.88
N SER A 152 9.20 -14.61 30.69
CA SER A 152 7.90 -13.99 30.43
C SER A 152 7.97 -12.92 29.33
N SER A 153 8.66 -13.25 28.23
CA SER A 153 8.92 -12.33 27.12
C SER A 153 8.90 -13.02 25.77
N TRP A 154 8.55 -12.29 24.72
CA TRP A 154 8.70 -12.69 23.33
C TRP A 154 10.13 -12.52 22.83
N SER A 155 10.70 -13.57 22.27
CA SER A 155 11.98 -13.54 21.54
C SER A 155 11.70 -13.48 20.04
N LEU A 156 12.29 -12.48 19.37
CA LEU A 156 12.15 -12.30 17.93
C LEU A 156 13.45 -12.60 17.19
N ALA A 157 13.35 -13.34 16.10
CA ALA A 157 14.46 -13.52 15.17
C ALA A 157 14.05 -13.12 13.74
N SER A 158 15.00 -12.58 12.99
CA SER A 158 14.78 -12.27 11.58
C SER A 158 14.70 -13.53 10.73
N LEU A 159 14.27 -13.37 9.48
CA LEU A 159 14.20 -14.45 8.50
C LEU A 159 15.58 -15.04 8.21
N ASP A 160 16.67 -14.29 8.34
CA ASP A 160 18.05 -14.79 8.23
C ASP A 160 18.62 -15.33 9.56
N GLY A 161 17.81 -15.37 10.64
CA GLY A 161 18.18 -15.96 11.93
C GLY A 161 18.93 -15.04 12.89
N LYS A 162 19.02 -13.73 12.60
CA LYS A 162 19.60 -12.75 13.53
C LYS A 162 18.64 -12.48 14.68
N ASP A 163 19.19 -12.35 15.87
CA ASP A 163 18.44 -11.92 17.05
C ASP A 163 17.96 -10.47 16.89
N LEU A 164 16.66 -10.24 17.12
CA LEU A 164 16.01 -8.94 17.05
C LEU A 164 15.67 -8.40 18.44
N GLY A 165 15.88 -9.19 19.49
CA GLY A 165 15.69 -8.84 20.89
C GLY A 165 14.46 -9.48 21.53
N ASN A 166 14.32 -9.20 22.84
CA ASN A 166 13.21 -9.65 23.66
C ASN A 166 12.25 -8.49 23.99
N PHE A 167 10.95 -8.79 23.96
CA PHE A 167 9.87 -7.83 24.13
C PHE A 167 8.81 -8.39 25.10
N ASP A 168 8.19 -7.51 25.88
CA ASP A 168 7.11 -7.91 26.80
C ASP A 168 5.83 -8.23 26.00
N TYR A 169 5.59 -7.49 24.91
CA TYR A 169 4.43 -7.66 24.04
C TYR A 169 4.81 -7.60 22.55
N VAL A 170 4.01 -8.29 21.73
CA VAL A 170 4.08 -8.24 20.26
C VAL A 170 2.72 -7.81 19.72
N VAL A 171 2.73 -6.82 18.83
CA VAL A 171 1.55 -6.41 18.05
C VAL A 171 1.78 -6.78 16.59
N ALA A 172 1.06 -7.78 16.10
CA ALA A 172 1.07 -8.14 14.70
C ALA A 172 0.02 -7.33 13.91
N THR A 173 0.46 -6.62 12.86
CA THR A 173 -0.42 -5.74 12.07
C THR A 173 -0.62 -6.20 10.63
N ASP A 174 -0.13 -7.39 10.30
CA ASP A 174 -0.29 -8.03 9.00
C ASP A 174 -0.60 -9.51 9.18
N LYS A 175 -1.60 -10.02 8.46
CA LYS A 175 -2.04 -11.42 8.63
C LYS A 175 -1.01 -12.46 8.17
N ASN A 176 0.00 -12.05 7.38
CA ASN A 176 1.04 -12.94 6.92
C ASN A 176 1.90 -13.47 8.06
N VAL A 177 1.89 -12.85 9.24
CA VAL A 177 2.65 -13.36 10.41
C VAL A 177 2.25 -14.78 10.81
N GLY A 178 1.02 -15.21 10.49
CA GLY A 178 0.51 -16.56 10.82
C GLY A 178 -0.10 -17.28 9.62
N SER A 179 0.00 -16.71 8.41
CA SER A 179 -0.63 -17.27 7.21
C SER A 179 0.32 -18.23 6.48
N PRO A 180 -0.19 -19.36 5.92
CA PRO A 180 0.59 -20.23 5.03
C PRO A 180 1.18 -19.51 3.81
N ARG A 181 0.61 -18.35 3.47
CA ARG A 181 1.13 -17.48 2.42
C ARG A 181 2.57 -17.02 2.67
N PHE A 182 2.95 -16.83 3.93
CA PHE A 182 4.33 -16.50 4.30
C PHE A 182 5.28 -17.56 3.74
N SER A 183 4.95 -18.84 3.91
CA SER A 183 5.72 -19.97 3.38
C SER A 183 5.86 -19.94 1.87
N GLY A 184 4.79 -19.58 1.16
CA GLY A 184 4.85 -19.42 -0.31
C GLY A 184 5.77 -18.29 -0.78
N LEU A 185 5.96 -17.25 0.04
CA LEU A 185 6.79 -16.09 -0.28
C LEU A 185 8.26 -16.25 0.16
N THR A 186 8.48 -16.88 1.31
CA THR A 186 9.80 -16.94 1.96
C THR A 186 10.45 -18.32 1.93
N GLY A 187 9.68 -19.38 1.65
CA GLY A 187 10.12 -20.77 1.80
C GLY A 187 10.27 -21.23 3.24
N ARG A 188 9.83 -20.44 4.24
CA ARG A 188 9.92 -20.74 5.68
C ARG A 188 8.54 -20.75 6.32
N PRO A 189 8.32 -21.47 7.43
CA PRO A 189 7.04 -21.39 8.17
C PRO A 189 6.75 -19.96 8.61
N PRO A 190 5.46 -19.62 8.85
CA PRO A 190 5.08 -18.30 9.34
C PRO A 190 5.74 -17.99 10.71
N PRO A 191 6.05 -16.71 11.00
CA PRO A 191 6.74 -16.33 12.23
C PRO A 191 5.98 -16.66 13.52
N LEU A 192 4.64 -16.61 13.47
CA LEU A 192 3.76 -16.99 14.58
C LEU A 192 3.14 -18.35 14.28
N ASP A 193 3.38 -19.32 15.16
CA ASP A 193 2.68 -20.59 15.10
C ASP A 193 1.24 -20.44 15.63
N LEU A 194 0.28 -20.29 14.71
CA LEU A 194 -1.13 -20.18 15.06
C LEU A 194 -1.74 -21.49 15.56
N SER A 195 -1.04 -22.63 15.50
CA SER A 195 -1.52 -23.87 16.12
C SER A 195 -1.66 -23.74 17.64
N LEU A 196 -0.87 -22.87 18.24
CA LEU A 196 -0.93 -22.49 19.66
C LEU A 196 -2.15 -21.60 19.98
N PHE A 197 -2.82 -21.04 18.96
CA PHE A 197 -3.95 -20.12 19.10
C PHE A 197 -5.11 -20.52 18.18
N PRO A 198 -5.84 -21.63 18.44
CA PRO A 198 -6.83 -22.18 17.51
C PRO A 198 -7.91 -21.19 17.08
N ARG A 199 -8.40 -20.34 18.00
CA ARG A 199 -9.39 -19.30 17.67
C ARG A 199 -8.84 -18.25 16.70
N LEU A 200 -7.61 -17.78 16.92
CA LEU A 200 -6.96 -16.81 16.03
C LEU A 200 -6.65 -17.43 14.66
N SER A 201 -6.29 -18.71 14.62
CA SER A 201 -6.03 -19.44 13.38
C SER A 201 -7.23 -19.38 12.42
N VAL A 202 -8.43 -19.71 12.91
CA VAL A 202 -9.67 -19.65 12.12
C VAL A 202 -9.94 -18.21 11.66
N MET A 203 -9.90 -17.25 12.60
CA MET A 203 -10.16 -15.85 12.28
C MET A 203 -9.22 -15.29 11.22
N VAL A 204 -7.93 -15.64 11.24
CA VAL A 204 -6.92 -15.17 10.28
C VAL A 204 -7.12 -15.78 8.89
N GLN A 205 -7.55 -17.05 8.83
CA GLN A 205 -7.82 -17.75 7.57
C GLN A 205 -9.04 -17.15 6.84
N ASP A 206 -10.06 -16.74 7.60
CA ASP A 206 -11.30 -16.19 7.06
C ASP A 206 -11.17 -14.76 6.51
N ILE A 207 -10.04 -14.07 6.73
CA ILE A 207 -9.84 -12.71 6.21
C ILE A 207 -9.60 -12.76 4.69
N PRO A 208 -10.56 -12.31 3.85
CA PRO A 208 -10.43 -12.39 2.41
C PRO A 208 -9.34 -11.42 1.91
N VAL A 209 -8.57 -11.83 0.91
CA VAL A 209 -7.62 -10.97 0.21
C VAL A 209 -8.03 -10.92 -1.26
N ARG A 210 -8.20 -9.71 -1.80
CA ARG A 210 -8.48 -9.54 -3.23
C ARG A 210 -7.17 -9.17 -3.95
N PRO A 211 -6.67 -10.01 -4.87
CA PRO A 211 -5.48 -9.66 -5.63
C PRO A 211 -5.79 -8.51 -6.59
N CYS A 212 -4.77 -7.72 -6.91
CA CYS A 212 -4.89 -6.64 -7.88
C CYS A 212 -3.51 -6.39 -8.50
N PHE A 213 -3.47 -6.06 -9.79
CA PHE A 213 -2.27 -5.49 -10.40
C PHE A 213 -2.43 -3.99 -10.52
N ALA A 214 -1.39 -3.25 -10.14
CA ALA A 214 -1.29 -1.82 -10.37
C ALA A 214 -0.35 -1.58 -11.55
N LEU A 215 -0.88 -1.00 -12.62
CA LEU A 215 -0.12 -0.49 -13.75
C LEU A 215 0.25 0.97 -13.48
N MET A 216 1.54 1.26 -13.40
CA MET A 216 2.09 2.61 -13.29
C MET A 216 2.53 3.07 -14.67
N VAL A 217 1.96 4.17 -15.18
CA VAL A 217 2.29 4.72 -16.49
C VAL A 217 2.56 6.21 -16.41
N ALA A 218 3.48 6.71 -17.23
CA ALA A 218 3.70 8.14 -17.40
C ALA A 218 3.64 8.52 -18.89
N PHE A 219 3.09 9.69 -19.16
CA PHE A 219 2.97 10.29 -20.49
C PHE A 219 3.70 11.63 -20.51
N SER A 220 4.28 11.98 -21.67
CA SER A 220 4.97 13.27 -21.87
C SER A 220 4.02 14.45 -21.78
N GLU A 221 2.76 14.26 -22.20
CA GLU A 221 1.70 15.27 -22.19
C GLU A 221 0.45 14.74 -21.46
N PRO A 222 -0.43 15.63 -20.97
CA PRO A 222 -1.69 15.24 -20.35
C PRO A 222 -2.64 14.53 -21.32
N LEU A 223 -3.44 13.60 -20.80
CA LEU A 223 -4.45 12.88 -21.59
C LEU A 223 -5.64 13.79 -21.93
N ALA A 224 -5.65 14.38 -23.13
CA ALA A 224 -6.63 15.39 -23.53
C ALA A 224 -8.10 14.94 -23.51
N MET A 225 -8.39 13.65 -23.76
CA MET A 225 -9.76 13.11 -23.77
C MET A 225 -10.24 12.60 -22.40
N VAL A 226 -9.42 12.71 -21.35
CA VAL A 226 -9.78 12.27 -20.00
C VAL A 226 -10.10 13.51 -19.16
N PRO A 227 -11.39 13.84 -18.92
CA PRO A 227 -11.80 15.11 -18.31
C PRO A 227 -11.74 15.10 -16.77
N VAL A 228 -11.23 14.03 -16.17
CA VAL A 228 -11.27 13.78 -14.72
C VAL A 228 -9.91 13.33 -14.20
N HIS A 229 -9.73 13.38 -12.89
CA HIS A 229 -8.49 13.00 -12.21
C HIS A 229 -8.50 11.56 -11.71
N GLY A 230 -9.66 10.92 -11.67
CA GLY A 230 -9.77 9.48 -11.47
C GLY A 230 -11.10 8.96 -11.96
N PHE A 231 -11.17 7.68 -12.33
CA PHE A 231 -12.42 7.08 -12.74
C PHE A 231 -12.42 5.58 -12.56
N SER A 232 -13.61 5.02 -12.30
CA SER A 232 -13.84 3.59 -12.32
C SER A 232 -14.16 3.11 -13.73
N PHE A 233 -13.93 1.83 -13.99
CA PHE A 233 -14.34 1.20 -15.23
C PHE A 233 -15.58 0.33 -15.00
N ASN A 234 -16.64 0.57 -15.77
CA ASN A 234 -17.77 -0.34 -15.93
C ASN A 234 -17.59 -1.18 -17.20
N ASN A 235 -18.12 -2.41 -17.18
CA ASN A 235 -18.04 -3.36 -18.30
C ASN A 235 -16.59 -3.63 -18.76
N SER A 236 -15.64 -3.64 -17.83
CA SER A 236 -14.24 -4.03 -18.07
C SER A 236 -13.93 -5.33 -17.35
N ASP A 237 -13.35 -6.29 -18.06
CA ASP A 237 -12.88 -7.54 -17.47
C ASP A 237 -11.54 -7.38 -16.74
N SER A 238 -10.77 -6.35 -17.10
CA SER A 238 -9.34 -6.22 -16.82
C SER A 238 -9.03 -5.04 -15.90
N LEU A 239 -9.63 -3.87 -16.13
CA LEU A 239 -9.39 -2.63 -15.39
C LEU A 239 -10.56 -2.32 -14.46
N SER A 240 -10.26 -1.83 -13.25
CA SER A 240 -11.27 -1.41 -12.27
C SER A 240 -11.22 0.09 -11.98
N TRP A 241 -10.03 0.68 -11.92
CA TRP A 241 -9.83 2.10 -11.66
C TRP A 241 -8.63 2.68 -12.40
N ALA A 242 -8.66 3.98 -12.65
CA ALA A 242 -7.53 4.80 -13.08
C ALA A 242 -7.46 6.08 -12.23
N PHE A 243 -6.25 6.47 -11.83
CA PHE A 243 -6.00 7.67 -11.03
C PHE A 243 -4.84 8.48 -11.61
N CYS A 244 -5.04 9.77 -11.82
CA CYS A 244 -4.01 10.73 -12.21
C CYS A 244 -3.16 11.06 -10.98
N ASP A 245 -2.14 10.24 -10.73
CA ASP A 245 -1.28 10.32 -9.56
C ASP A 245 -0.54 11.67 -9.47
N SER A 246 -0.12 12.21 -10.61
CA SER A 246 0.55 13.51 -10.70
C SER A 246 -0.34 14.70 -10.33
N SER A 247 -1.66 14.56 -10.30
CA SER A 247 -2.58 15.63 -9.89
C SER A 247 -2.72 15.76 -8.37
N LYS A 248 -2.16 14.83 -7.60
CA LYS A 248 -2.22 14.86 -6.13
C LYS A 248 -1.36 15.99 -5.57
N PRO A 249 -1.77 16.64 -4.47
CA PRO A 249 -0.98 17.67 -3.80
C PRO A 249 0.48 17.24 -3.54
N GLY A 250 1.45 18.07 -3.90
CA GLY A 250 2.88 17.79 -3.65
C GLY A 250 3.53 16.77 -4.61
N ARG A 251 2.86 16.32 -5.68
CA ARG A 251 3.46 15.49 -6.74
C ARG A 251 4.01 16.37 -7.87
N ALA A 252 5.06 17.13 -7.56
CA ALA A 252 5.73 17.96 -8.56
C ALA A 252 6.22 17.09 -9.72
N CYS A 253 5.86 17.47 -10.95
CA CYS A 253 6.30 16.80 -12.17
C CYS A 253 7.32 17.68 -12.90
N VAL A 254 8.41 17.06 -13.34
CA VAL A 254 9.41 17.66 -14.20
C VAL A 254 9.57 16.74 -15.41
N PRO A 255 9.27 17.20 -16.64
CA PRO A 255 8.70 18.51 -16.99
C PRO A 255 7.26 18.69 -16.48
N PRO A 256 6.75 19.94 -16.35
CA PRO A 256 5.44 20.23 -15.75
C PRO A 256 4.24 19.65 -16.51
N ASN A 257 4.36 19.41 -17.82
CA ASN A 257 3.29 18.83 -18.64
C ASN A 257 3.17 17.30 -18.50
N ARG A 258 4.16 16.66 -17.87
CA ARG A 258 4.16 15.20 -17.72
C ARG A 258 3.03 14.77 -16.80
N GLN A 259 2.31 13.73 -17.20
CA GLN A 259 1.22 13.16 -16.41
C GLN A 259 1.54 11.71 -16.03
N SER A 260 1.30 11.35 -14.77
CA SER A 260 1.48 9.98 -14.28
C SER A 260 0.14 9.42 -13.82
N TRP A 261 -0.15 8.20 -14.24
CA TRP A 261 -1.37 7.47 -13.89
C TRP A 261 -1.06 6.14 -13.22
N VAL A 262 -1.92 5.76 -12.29
CA VAL A 262 -1.96 4.44 -11.68
C VAL A 262 -3.30 3.80 -12.03
N LEU A 263 -3.27 2.68 -12.74
CA LEU A 263 -4.43 1.89 -13.10
C LEU A 263 -4.45 0.62 -12.26
N HIS A 264 -5.62 0.27 -11.72
CA HIS A 264 -5.81 -0.96 -10.94
C HIS A 264 -6.61 -1.96 -11.76
N SER A 265 -6.17 -3.21 -11.76
CA SER A 265 -6.90 -4.29 -12.39
C SER A 265 -8.15 -4.69 -11.60
N THR A 266 -9.05 -5.43 -12.23
CA THR A 266 -10.08 -6.21 -11.51
C THR A 266 -9.44 -7.32 -10.68
N ALA A 267 -10.17 -7.85 -9.70
CA ALA A 267 -9.69 -8.97 -8.89
C ALA A 267 -9.74 -10.29 -9.69
N GLU A 268 -10.68 -10.39 -10.61
CA GLU A 268 -10.91 -11.51 -11.50
C GLU A 268 -9.76 -11.67 -12.48
N TYR A 269 -9.34 -10.58 -13.15
CA TYR A 269 -8.14 -10.57 -13.98
C TYR A 269 -6.90 -10.96 -13.17
N ALA A 270 -6.69 -10.32 -12.01
CA ALA A 270 -5.51 -10.60 -11.19
C ALA A 270 -5.46 -12.07 -10.73
N SER A 271 -6.61 -12.65 -10.36
CA SER A 271 -6.70 -14.06 -9.98
C SER A 271 -6.38 -15.00 -11.14
N LYS A 272 -6.90 -14.72 -12.34
CA LYS A 272 -6.57 -15.47 -13.56
C LYS A 272 -5.07 -15.46 -13.81
N VAL A 273 -4.43 -14.29 -13.80
CA VAL A 273 -2.98 -14.17 -14.01
C VAL A 273 -2.19 -14.92 -12.92
N ILE A 274 -2.55 -14.74 -11.64
CA ILE A 274 -1.86 -15.41 -10.51
C ILE A 274 -1.95 -16.93 -10.61
N ASN A 275 -3.09 -17.48 -11.04
CA ASN A 275 -3.24 -18.93 -11.22
C ASN A 275 -2.33 -19.49 -12.32
N HIS A 276 -2.01 -18.69 -13.35
CA HIS A 276 -1.08 -19.10 -14.41
C HIS A 276 0.39 -18.96 -14.00
N ILE A 277 0.76 -17.87 -13.31
CA ILE A 277 2.18 -17.61 -12.92
C ILE A 277 2.56 -18.27 -11.58
N GLY A 278 1.58 -18.72 -10.80
CA GLY A 278 1.76 -19.31 -9.47
C GLY A 278 1.83 -18.30 -8.32
N PRO A 279 1.88 -18.79 -7.06
CA PRO A 279 1.79 -17.95 -5.86
C PRO A 279 3.07 -17.18 -5.54
N ARG A 280 4.21 -17.58 -6.12
CA ARG A 280 5.52 -16.97 -5.91
C ARG A 280 5.57 -15.53 -6.43
N LYS A 281 6.63 -14.81 -6.09
CA LYS A 281 6.87 -13.46 -6.63
C LYS A 281 6.94 -13.53 -8.16
N PRO A 282 6.18 -12.71 -8.91
CA PRO A 282 6.23 -12.71 -10.37
C PRO A 282 7.62 -12.31 -10.88
N SER A 283 8.04 -12.90 -12.00
CA SER A 283 9.25 -12.47 -12.71
C SER A 283 9.06 -11.09 -13.33
N VAL A 284 10.17 -10.46 -13.74
CA VAL A 284 10.14 -9.18 -14.46
C VAL A 284 9.36 -9.33 -15.76
N ASP A 285 9.60 -10.39 -16.52
CA ASP A 285 8.91 -10.66 -17.79
C ASP A 285 7.41 -10.89 -17.61
N ALA A 286 7.01 -11.57 -16.53
CA ALA A 286 5.59 -11.75 -16.22
C ALA A 286 4.91 -10.42 -15.91
N LEU A 287 5.57 -9.51 -15.18
CA LEU A 287 5.05 -8.18 -14.91
C LEU A 287 5.05 -7.29 -16.15
N ALA A 288 6.02 -7.45 -17.06
CA ALA A 288 6.04 -6.75 -18.34
C ALA A 288 4.81 -7.13 -19.19
N LYS A 289 4.51 -8.43 -19.31
CA LYS A 289 3.30 -8.91 -20.02
C LYS A 289 2.01 -8.37 -19.41
N VAL A 290 1.90 -8.38 -18.08
CA VAL A 290 0.74 -7.79 -17.38
C VAL A 290 0.63 -6.28 -17.66
N ALA A 291 1.76 -5.57 -17.70
CA ALA A 291 1.76 -4.15 -18.00
C ALA A 291 1.26 -3.87 -19.42
N GLU A 292 1.75 -4.63 -20.40
CA GLU A 292 1.32 -4.54 -21.81
C GLU A 292 -0.16 -4.87 -21.99
N GLU A 293 -0.66 -5.92 -21.33
CA GLU A 293 -2.08 -6.31 -21.39
C GLU A 293 -2.98 -5.21 -20.81
N LEU A 294 -2.71 -4.75 -19.58
CA LEU A 294 -3.50 -3.70 -18.95
C LEU A 294 -3.43 -2.37 -19.71
N PHE A 295 -2.28 -2.08 -20.34
CA PHE A 295 -2.14 -0.88 -21.15
C PHE A 295 -2.91 -0.98 -22.49
N ARG A 296 -2.89 -2.15 -23.14
CA ARG A 296 -3.71 -2.39 -24.34
C ARG A 296 -5.19 -2.21 -24.06
N GLU A 297 -5.64 -2.68 -22.90
CA GLU A 297 -7.01 -2.49 -22.43
C GLU A 297 -7.36 -1.01 -22.21
N PHE A 298 -6.38 -0.23 -21.71
CA PHE A 298 -6.52 1.20 -21.57
C PHE A 298 -6.54 1.92 -22.93
N GLN A 299 -5.73 1.50 -23.91
CA GLN A 299 -5.75 2.06 -25.27
C GLN A 299 -7.06 1.74 -26.00
N ALA A 300 -7.65 0.57 -25.76
CA ALA A 300 -8.92 0.16 -26.33
C ALA A 300 -10.11 1.00 -25.83
N THR A 301 -9.91 1.98 -24.93
CA THR A 301 -10.94 2.90 -24.45
C THR A 301 -11.45 3.86 -25.51
N GLY A 302 -10.69 4.09 -26.59
CA GLY A 302 -11.01 5.13 -27.57
C GLY A 302 -10.73 6.55 -27.07
N LEU A 303 -10.10 6.70 -25.89
CA LEU A 303 -9.71 7.99 -25.29
C LEU A 303 -8.38 8.52 -25.86
N SER A 304 -7.98 8.07 -27.05
CA SER A 304 -6.72 8.45 -27.72
C SER A 304 -5.49 8.37 -26.80
N ILE A 305 -5.34 7.26 -26.07
CA ILE A 305 -4.22 7.06 -25.14
C ILE A 305 -2.90 6.90 -25.92
N PRO A 306 -1.94 7.84 -25.81
CA PRO A 306 -0.68 7.79 -26.54
C PRO A 306 0.25 6.72 -25.96
N GLN A 307 1.36 6.43 -26.63
CA GLN A 307 2.39 5.57 -26.06
C GLN A 307 3.00 6.23 -24.82
N PRO A 308 3.21 5.48 -23.71
CA PRO A 308 3.75 6.02 -22.49
C PRO A 308 5.27 6.15 -22.58
N ILE A 309 5.83 7.14 -21.91
CA ILE A 309 7.29 7.29 -21.74
C ILE A 309 7.83 6.38 -20.62
N PHE A 310 6.94 5.84 -19.79
CA PHE A 310 7.27 4.86 -18.76
C PHE A 310 6.06 3.97 -18.48
N MET A 311 6.31 2.67 -18.29
CA MET A 311 5.27 1.71 -17.94
C MET A 311 5.80 0.56 -17.10
N LYS A 312 5.12 0.22 -16.01
CA LYS A 312 5.48 -0.94 -15.17
C LYS A 312 4.30 -1.45 -14.35
N ALA A 313 4.13 -2.77 -14.28
CA ALA A 313 3.13 -3.38 -13.40
C ALA A 313 3.72 -3.78 -12.03
N HIS A 314 2.85 -3.78 -11.02
CA HIS A 314 3.14 -4.28 -9.68
C HIS A 314 1.99 -5.17 -9.19
N ARG A 315 2.31 -6.31 -8.56
CA ARG A 315 1.30 -7.18 -7.94
C ARG A 315 0.97 -6.69 -6.54
N CYS A 316 -0.14 -5.98 -6.41
CA CYS A 316 -0.72 -5.56 -5.14
C CYS A 316 -1.60 -6.67 -4.54
N HIS A 317 -1.77 -6.62 -3.23
CA HIS A 317 -2.80 -7.39 -2.53
C HIS A 317 -3.63 -6.39 -1.75
N CYS A 318 -4.86 -6.17 -2.20
CA CYS A 318 -5.73 -5.16 -1.64
C CYS A 318 -6.76 -5.83 -0.72
N TYR A 319 -7.00 -5.22 0.43
CA TYR A 319 -8.30 -5.35 1.08
C TYR A 319 -9.19 -4.30 0.43
N ARG A 320 -10.44 -4.66 0.14
CA ARG A 320 -11.42 -3.83 -0.58
C ARG A 320 -11.29 -2.36 -0.19
N TRP A 321 -10.86 -1.51 -1.12
CA TRP A 321 -11.01 -0.06 -1.00
C TRP A 321 -12.53 0.17 -1.10
N ARG A 322 -13.17 0.50 0.02
CA ARG A 322 -14.55 0.98 0.02
C ARG A 322 -14.52 2.50 -0.04
#